data_AF-A0A964T6V6-F1
#
_entry.id   AF-A0A964T6V6-F1
#
_cell.length_a   1.000
_cell.length_b   1.000
_cell.length_c   1.000
_cell.angle_alpha   90.00
_cell.angle_beta   90.00
_cell.angle_gamma   90.00
#
_symmetry.space_group_name_H-M   'P 1'
#
loop_
_entity.id
_entity.type
_entity.pdbx_description
1 polymer ?
#
loop_
_entity_poly.entity_id
_entity_poly.type
_entity_poly.pdbx_seq_one_letter_code
_entity_poly.pdbx_strand_id
1 'polypeptide(L)'
;MDLRKLRLDMLDAAIARAQPNVCLPPHLPPPPESGRLIVLACGKAGATMAEAVEQHYLDGGLIDPARMVGICVTRHGYGRPLRRVRCVEAGHPVPDRAGLEATAETLELARSAKADDLALVLVSGGGSANWTAPAEGLSIEDKQGLTRALLKSGAPIGDINTVRKHLSQIKGGRLAAALAPARSLSLIISDVPGDDPSFIASGPTAPDHTTAEDALAILARWRIAAPEPVERTLRSKAGETPAPDDPCFVLAALRVVARPADSLAAAADIARAAGFDARLL
;
A
#
# COMPACT_ATOMS: atom_id res chain seq x y z
N MET A 1 17.30 21.02 -33.59
CA MET A 1 16.67 20.25 -32.50
C MET A 1 15.77 21.18 -31.72
N ASP A 2 14.49 20.84 -31.57
CA ASP A 2 13.57 21.60 -30.72
C ASP A 2 13.72 21.17 -29.25
N LEU A 3 14.37 22.01 -28.45
CA LEU A 3 14.60 21.74 -27.03
C LEU A 3 13.31 21.71 -26.21
N ARG A 4 12.25 22.41 -26.63
CA ARG A 4 10.95 22.32 -25.94
C ARG A 4 10.33 20.95 -26.18
N LYS A 5 10.30 20.50 -27.43
CA LYS A 5 9.81 19.16 -27.75
C LYS A 5 10.58 18.08 -27.00
N LEU A 6 11.91 18.13 -26.99
CA LEU A 6 12.73 17.16 -26.27
C LEU A 6 12.38 17.07 -24.77
N ARG A 7 12.20 18.21 -24.10
CA ARG A 7 11.83 18.23 -22.67
C ARG A 7 10.44 17.64 -22.42
N LEU A 8 9.49 17.85 -23.34
CA LEU A 8 8.17 17.22 -23.26
C LEU A 8 8.28 15.71 -23.49
N ASP A 9 9.03 15.26 -24.48
CA ASP A 9 9.26 13.83 -24.73
C ASP A 9 9.91 13.15 -23.51
N MET A 10 10.86 13.82 -22.83
CA MET A 10 11.47 13.34 -21.59
C MET A 10 10.45 13.25 -20.45
N LEU A 11 9.60 14.26 -20.29
CA LEU A 11 8.54 14.28 -19.28
C LEU A 11 7.51 13.18 -19.53
N ASP A 12 7.08 13.00 -20.77
CA ASP A 12 6.13 11.98 -21.18
C ASP A 12 6.69 10.58 -20.93
N ALA A 13 7.98 10.34 -21.22
CA ALA A 13 8.64 9.08 -20.90
C ALA A 13 8.71 8.82 -19.39
N ALA A 14 9.03 9.84 -18.59
CA ALA A 14 9.07 9.73 -17.13
C ALA A 14 7.69 9.39 -16.55
N ILE A 15 6.63 10.05 -17.03
CA ILE A 15 5.25 9.81 -16.62
C ILE A 15 4.81 8.41 -17.05
N ALA A 16 5.03 8.05 -18.32
CA ALA A 16 4.64 6.76 -18.88
C ALA A 16 5.26 5.59 -18.12
N ARG A 17 6.52 5.73 -17.68
CA ARG A 17 7.22 4.68 -16.91
C ARG A 17 6.54 4.32 -15.59
N ALA A 18 5.85 5.27 -14.96
CA ALA A 18 5.14 5.06 -13.70
C ALA A 18 3.65 4.74 -13.87
N GLN A 19 3.13 4.71 -15.10
CA GLN A 19 1.72 4.41 -15.32
C GLN A 19 1.41 2.94 -14.97
N PRO A 20 0.35 2.65 -14.19
CA PRO A 20 0.04 1.29 -13.76
C PRO A 20 -0.09 0.27 -14.90
N ASN A 21 -0.70 0.65 -16.03
CA ASN A 21 -0.84 -0.21 -17.21
C ASN A 21 0.50 -0.51 -17.92
N VAL A 22 1.56 0.24 -17.61
CA VAL A 22 2.93 -0.01 -18.12
C VAL A 22 3.75 -0.77 -17.09
N CYS A 23 3.71 -0.36 -15.82
CA CYS A 23 4.59 -0.90 -14.80
C CYS A 23 4.08 -2.19 -14.14
N LEU A 24 2.77 -2.49 -14.15
CA LEU A 24 2.25 -3.72 -13.53
C LEU A 24 2.42 -4.98 -14.39
N PRO A 25 2.06 -5.01 -15.69
CA PRO A 25 1.96 -6.25 -16.45
C PRO A 25 3.20 -7.16 -16.42
N PRO A 26 4.45 -6.64 -16.48
CA PRO A 26 5.65 -7.48 -16.38
C PRO A 26 5.81 -8.23 -15.05
N HIS A 27 5.09 -7.82 -14.01
CA HIS A 27 5.18 -8.39 -12.67
C HIS A 27 3.94 -9.19 -12.27
N LEU A 28 2.89 -9.19 -13.09
CA LEU A 28 1.68 -9.96 -12.82
C LEU A 28 1.97 -11.46 -12.99
N PRO A 29 1.66 -12.30 -11.99
CA PRO A 29 1.85 -13.73 -12.07
C PRO A 29 0.76 -14.38 -12.93
N PRO A 30 0.93 -15.64 -13.36
CA PRO A 30 -0.20 -16.45 -13.82
C PRO A 30 -1.33 -16.46 -12.77
N PRO A 31 -2.61 -16.53 -13.19
CA PRO A 31 -3.72 -16.70 -12.26
C PRO A 31 -3.58 -18.04 -11.51
N PRO A 32 -4.18 -18.17 -10.32
CA PRO A 32 -4.12 -19.44 -9.59
C PRO A 32 -4.86 -20.54 -10.37
N GLU A 33 -4.34 -21.77 -10.35
CA GLU A 33 -4.92 -22.90 -11.10
C GLU A 33 -6.37 -23.16 -10.67
N SER A 34 -6.59 -23.24 -9.36
CA SER A 34 -7.90 -23.28 -8.68
C SER A 34 -8.09 -22.04 -7.79
N GLY A 35 -9.22 -21.91 -7.09
CA GLY A 35 -9.47 -20.78 -6.19
C GLY A 35 -9.71 -19.42 -6.89
N ARG A 36 -9.65 -18.35 -6.11
CA ARG A 36 -9.94 -16.97 -6.52
C ARG A 36 -8.66 -16.17 -6.74
N LEU A 37 -8.74 -15.20 -7.65
CA LEU A 37 -7.81 -14.07 -7.68
C LEU A 37 -8.42 -12.93 -6.86
N ILE A 38 -7.85 -12.69 -5.68
CA ILE A 38 -8.30 -11.65 -4.75
C ILE A 38 -7.48 -10.39 -5.00
N VAL A 39 -8.12 -9.28 -5.39
CA VAL A 39 -7.45 -8.01 -5.67
C VAL A 39 -7.75 -7.02 -4.55
N LEU A 40 -6.73 -6.66 -3.77
CA LEU A 40 -6.83 -5.67 -2.69
C LEU A 40 -5.98 -4.45 -3.05
N ALA A 41 -6.59 -3.30 -3.31
CA ALA A 41 -5.87 -2.13 -3.79
C ALA A 41 -6.04 -0.91 -2.87
N CYS A 42 -4.99 -0.10 -2.72
CA CYS A 42 -5.11 1.21 -2.07
C CYS A 42 -4.19 2.30 -2.61
N GLY A 43 -4.52 3.53 -2.23
CA GLY A 43 -3.74 4.73 -2.51
C GLY A 43 -4.24 5.48 -3.75
N LYS A 44 -3.52 6.55 -4.10
CA LYS A 44 -3.87 7.47 -5.21
C LYS A 44 -3.94 6.76 -6.55
N ALA A 45 -3.12 5.72 -6.76
CA ALA A 45 -3.16 4.91 -7.97
C ALA A 45 -3.93 3.60 -7.79
N GLY A 46 -4.54 3.34 -6.62
CA GLY A 46 -5.20 2.06 -6.33
C GLY A 46 -6.23 1.67 -7.38
N ALA A 47 -7.07 2.62 -7.82
CA ALA A 47 -8.10 2.37 -8.81
C ALA A 47 -7.53 2.08 -10.21
N THR A 48 -6.50 2.82 -10.64
CA THR A 48 -5.84 2.59 -11.94
C THR A 48 -4.95 1.34 -11.93
N MET A 49 -4.40 0.96 -10.79
CA MET A 49 -3.71 -0.33 -10.60
C MET A 49 -4.68 -1.50 -10.70
N ALA A 50 -5.84 -1.42 -10.04
CA ALA A 50 -6.88 -2.44 -10.12
C ALA A 50 -7.45 -2.56 -11.56
N GLU A 51 -7.66 -1.43 -12.24
CA GLU A 51 -8.07 -1.38 -13.65
C GLU A 51 -7.06 -2.12 -14.56
N ALA A 52 -5.76 -1.88 -14.38
CA ALA A 52 -4.71 -2.56 -15.13
C ALA A 52 -4.68 -4.08 -14.87
N VAL A 53 -4.94 -4.50 -13.64
CA VAL A 53 -5.07 -5.92 -13.28
C VAL A 53 -6.29 -6.54 -13.97
N GLU A 54 -7.46 -5.89 -13.90
CA GLU A 54 -8.66 -6.37 -14.59
C GLU A 54 -8.45 -6.47 -16.10
N GLN A 55 -7.86 -5.46 -16.73
CA GLN A 55 -7.52 -5.48 -18.15
C GLN A 55 -6.63 -6.67 -18.50
N HIS A 56 -5.54 -6.87 -17.74
CA HIS A 56 -4.61 -7.96 -18.00
C HIS A 56 -5.28 -9.34 -17.93
N TYR A 57 -6.00 -9.63 -16.85
CA TYR A 57 -6.55 -10.97 -16.65
C TYR A 57 -7.87 -11.22 -17.39
N LEU A 58 -8.75 -10.23 -17.48
CA LEU A 58 -10.07 -10.41 -18.09
C LEU A 58 -10.02 -10.25 -19.61
N ASP A 59 -9.32 -9.25 -20.13
CA ASP A 59 -9.23 -9.04 -21.58
C ASP A 59 -8.29 -10.08 -22.22
N GLY A 60 -7.30 -10.54 -21.46
CA GLY A 60 -6.45 -11.67 -21.84
C GLY A 60 -7.14 -13.04 -21.73
N GLY A 61 -8.36 -13.12 -21.20
CA GLY A 61 -9.08 -14.38 -21.00
C GLY A 61 -8.34 -15.38 -20.09
N LEU A 62 -7.51 -14.87 -19.16
CA LEU A 62 -6.61 -15.68 -18.34
C LEU A 62 -7.35 -16.34 -17.16
N ILE A 63 -8.46 -15.73 -16.71
CA ILE A 63 -9.26 -16.24 -15.60
C ILE A 63 -10.75 -16.08 -15.89
N ASP A 64 -11.56 -17.01 -15.40
CA ASP A 64 -13.01 -16.83 -15.33
C ASP A 64 -13.32 -15.57 -14.49
N PRO A 65 -14.04 -14.57 -15.03
CA PRO A 65 -14.42 -13.37 -14.28
C PRO A 65 -15.08 -13.69 -12.93
N ALA A 66 -15.83 -14.79 -12.81
CA ALA A 66 -16.47 -15.21 -11.56
C ALA A 66 -15.46 -15.50 -10.44
N ARG A 67 -14.22 -15.90 -10.78
CA ARG A 67 -13.14 -16.20 -9.84
C ARG A 67 -12.33 -14.97 -9.43
N MET A 68 -12.57 -13.81 -10.03
CA MET A 68 -11.96 -12.54 -9.61
C MET A 68 -12.89 -11.79 -8.67
N VAL A 69 -12.37 -11.44 -7.49
CA VAL A 69 -13.05 -10.62 -6.47
C VAL A 69 -12.08 -9.60 -5.91
N GLY A 70 -12.56 -8.45 -5.46
CA GLY A 70 -11.65 -7.47 -4.87
C GLY A 70 -12.31 -6.22 -4.35
N ILE A 71 -11.50 -5.45 -3.63
CA ILE A 71 -11.84 -4.12 -3.15
C ILE A 71 -10.65 -3.17 -3.37
N CYS A 72 -10.95 -1.98 -3.85
CA CYS A 72 -10.00 -0.90 -4.05
C CYS A 72 -10.44 0.29 -3.21
N VAL A 73 -9.53 0.85 -2.40
CA VAL A 73 -9.77 2.07 -1.62
C VAL A 73 -8.85 3.18 -2.09
N THR A 74 -9.40 4.16 -2.79
CA THR A 74 -8.65 5.30 -3.35
C THR A 74 -9.09 6.64 -2.76
N ARG A 75 -8.47 7.74 -3.18
CA ARG A 75 -8.84 9.09 -2.73
C ARG A 75 -10.13 9.56 -3.42
N HIS A 76 -10.94 10.36 -2.73
CA HIS A 76 -12.04 11.11 -3.33
C HIS A 76 -11.66 11.82 -4.65
N GLY A 77 -12.42 11.56 -5.71
CA GLY A 77 -12.21 12.06 -7.08
C GLY A 77 -11.27 11.20 -7.94
N TYR A 78 -10.77 10.07 -7.43
CA TYR A 78 -9.83 9.17 -8.13
C TYR A 78 -10.46 7.80 -8.45
N GLY A 79 -11.73 7.60 -8.10
CA GLY A 79 -12.49 6.40 -8.42
C GLY A 79 -12.50 6.09 -9.92
N ARG A 80 -12.56 4.80 -10.23
CA ARG A 80 -12.68 4.27 -11.59
C ARG A 80 -13.85 3.29 -11.65
N PRO A 81 -14.58 3.22 -12.78
CA PRO A 81 -15.46 2.10 -13.02
C PRO A 81 -14.63 0.83 -13.19
N LEU A 82 -14.81 -0.14 -12.30
CA LEU A 82 -14.15 -1.44 -12.32
C LEU A 82 -15.19 -2.54 -12.53
N ARG A 83 -14.79 -3.68 -13.08
CA ARG A 83 -15.68 -4.77 -13.52
C ARG A 83 -15.97 -5.78 -12.42
N ARG A 84 -14.96 -6.15 -11.65
CA ARG A 84 -14.96 -7.22 -10.63
C ARG A 84 -14.47 -6.74 -9.27
N VAL A 85 -13.67 -5.67 -9.24
CA VAL A 85 -13.16 -5.04 -8.02
C VAL A 85 -14.09 -3.90 -7.61
N ARG A 86 -14.59 -3.90 -6.36
CA ARG A 86 -15.39 -2.79 -5.83
C ARG A 86 -14.48 -1.59 -5.53
N CYS A 87 -14.70 -0.45 -6.17
CA CYS A 87 -13.95 0.77 -5.92
C CYS A 87 -14.67 1.67 -4.90
N VAL A 88 -14.00 2.01 -3.80
CA VAL A 88 -14.47 2.93 -2.77
C VAL A 88 -13.53 4.13 -2.71
N GLU A 89 -14.11 5.32 -2.64
CA GLU A 89 -13.37 6.55 -2.43
C GLU A 89 -13.37 6.94 -0.95
N ALA A 90 -12.22 7.35 -0.44
CA ALA A 90 -11.96 7.60 0.96
C ALA A 90 -11.04 8.80 1.19
N GLY A 91 -10.98 9.23 2.44
CA GLY A 91 -10.23 10.39 2.90
C GLY A 91 -8.72 10.26 2.72
N HIS A 92 -8.12 11.32 2.17
CA HIS A 92 -6.68 11.52 2.12
C HIS A 92 -6.40 13.04 2.03
N PRO A 93 -5.48 13.60 2.83
CA PRO A 93 -4.51 12.91 3.69
C PRO A 93 -5.05 12.48 5.06
N VAL A 94 -6.23 12.94 5.46
CA VAL A 94 -6.87 12.58 6.73
C VAL A 94 -7.86 11.43 6.51
N PRO A 95 -7.77 10.32 7.27
CA PRO A 95 -8.75 9.23 7.24
C PRO A 95 -10.19 9.68 7.50
N ASP A 96 -11.16 9.00 6.90
CA ASP A 96 -12.59 9.21 7.13
C ASP A 96 -13.35 7.89 7.33
N ARG A 97 -14.67 7.99 7.46
CA ARG A 97 -15.58 6.86 7.70
C ARG A 97 -15.59 5.87 6.53
N ALA A 98 -15.58 6.38 5.29
CA ALA A 98 -15.54 5.54 4.09
C ALA A 98 -14.28 4.67 4.04
N GLY A 99 -13.12 5.25 4.39
CA GLY A 99 -11.88 4.49 4.53
C GLY A 99 -11.96 3.42 5.63
N LEU A 100 -12.59 3.72 6.77
CA LEU A 100 -12.77 2.77 7.86
C LEU A 100 -13.61 1.56 7.44
N GLU A 101 -14.78 1.80 6.86
CA GLU A 101 -15.72 0.76 6.41
C GLU A 101 -15.10 -0.10 5.30
N ALA A 102 -14.51 0.53 4.29
CA ALA A 102 -13.87 -0.20 3.19
C ALA A 102 -12.65 -1.01 3.64
N THR A 103 -11.93 -0.56 4.68
CA THR A 103 -10.82 -1.33 5.25
C THR A 103 -11.31 -2.53 6.05
N ALA A 104 -12.46 -2.42 6.72
CA ALA A 104 -13.11 -3.56 7.36
C ALA A 104 -13.51 -4.61 6.31
N GLU A 105 -14.18 -4.21 5.22
CA GLU A 105 -14.50 -5.10 4.09
C GLU A 105 -13.22 -5.73 3.48
N THR A 106 -12.14 -4.96 3.37
CA THR A 106 -10.83 -5.45 2.89
C THR A 106 -10.28 -6.56 3.80
N LEU A 107 -10.32 -6.37 5.11
CA LEU A 107 -9.84 -7.36 6.09
C LEU A 107 -10.73 -8.59 6.14
N GLU A 108 -12.05 -8.45 6.00
CA GLU A 108 -12.98 -9.58 5.89
C GLU A 108 -12.70 -10.41 4.64
N LEU A 109 -12.52 -9.77 3.49
CA LEU A 109 -12.16 -10.46 2.25
C LEU A 109 -10.80 -11.17 2.38
N ALA A 110 -9.81 -10.50 2.98
CA ALA A 110 -8.49 -11.09 3.23
C ALA A 110 -8.60 -12.34 4.12
N ARG A 111 -9.32 -12.27 5.25
CA ARG A 111 -9.52 -13.41 6.17
C ARG A 111 -10.33 -14.54 5.55
N SER A 112 -11.10 -14.28 4.49
CA SER A 112 -11.82 -15.31 3.75
C SER A 112 -10.92 -16.10 2.79
N ALA A 113 -9.66 -15.69 2.58
CA ALA A 113 -8.76 -16.28 1.62
C ALA A 113 -8.39 -17.72 1.99
N LYS A 114 -8.31 -18.58 0.98
CA LYS A 114 -8.01 -20.00 1.09
C LYS A 114 -6.66 -20.32 0.47
N ALA A 115 -6.12 -21.50 0.78
CA ALA A 115 -4.79 -21.91 0.33
C ALA A 115 -4.62 -21.97 -1.20
N ASP A 116 -5.72 -22.17 -1.93
CA ASP A 116 -5.76 -22.17 -3.41
C ASP A 116 -5.99 -20.79 -4.01
N ASP A 117 -6.32 -19.78 -3.21
CA ASP A 117 -6.44 -18.40 -3.67
C ASP A 117 -5.06 -17.75 -3.88
N LEU A 118 -5.03 -16.74 -4.75
CA LEU A 118 -3.91 -15.80 -4.88
C LEU A 118 -4.40 -14.39 -4.58
N ALA A 119 -3.74 -13.70 -3.66
CA ALA A 119 -4.02 -12.29 -3.37
C ALA A 119 -3.00 -11.36 -4.05
N LEU A 120 -3.48 -10.46 -4.90
CA LEU A 120 -2.73 -9.32 -5.41
C LEU A 120 -3.00 -8.09 -4.55
N VAL A 121 -1.97 -7.62 -3.85
CA VAL A 121 -2.04 -6.44 -2.97
C VAL A 121 -1.40 -5.26 -3.70
N LEU A 122 -2.21 -4.33 -4.19
CA LEU A 122 -1.77 -3.21 -5.01
C LEU A 122 -1.66 -1.96 -4.14
N VAL A 123 -0.44 -1.44 -3.95
CA VAL A 123 -0.19 -0.34 -3.01
C VAL A 123 0.46 0.83 -3.73
N SER A 124 -0.05 2.02 -3.46
CA SER A 124 0.54 3.28 -3.90
C SER A 124 0.51 4.33 -2.79
N GLY A 125 1.15 5.46 -3.06
CA GLY A 125 1.12 6.64 -2.19
C GLY A 125 -0.28 7.01 -1.71
N GLY A 126 -0.41 7.29 -0.41
CA GLY A 126 -1.70 7.61 0.24
C GLY A 126 -2.45 6.42 0.84
N GLY A 127 -2.04 5.17 0.58
CA GLY A 127 -2.65 3.96 1.15
C GLY A 127 -2.71 3.95 2.68
N SER A 128 -1.75 4.63 3.31
CA SER A 128 -1.70 4.87 4.76
C SER A 128 -2.98 5.48 5.35
N ALA A 129 -3.60 6.41 4.63
CA ALA A 129 -4.84 7.09 5.02
C ALA A 129 -6.10 6.38 4.50
N ASN A 130 -6.03 5.80 3.29
CA ASN A 130 -7.14 5.05 2.71
C ASN A 130 -7.45 3.75 3.49
N TRP A 131 -6.42 2.98 3.83
CA TRP A 131 -6.55 1.77 4.66
C TRP A 131 -6.49 2.09 6.15
N THR A 132 -7.61 2.58 6.68
CA THR A 132 -7.77 2.95 8.07
C THR A 132 -8.47 1.85 8.84
N ALA A 133 -7.70 1.10 9.63
CA ALA A 133 -8.24 0.17 10.62
C ALA A 133 -7.54 0.41 11.96
N PRO A 134 -8.13 1.17 12.90
CA PRO A 134 -7.65 1.29 14.28
C PRO A 134 -7.59 -0.10 14.94
N ALA A 135 -6.70 -0.29 15.92
CA ALA A 135 -6.71 -1.51 16.74
C ALA A 135 -8.07 -1.66 17.47
N GLU A 136 -8.39 -2.89 17.88
CA GLU A 136 -9.64 -3.15 18.61
C GLU A 136 -9.72 -2.28 19.88
N GLY A 137 -10.89 -1.68 20.11
CA GLY A 137 -11.10 -0.74 21.22
C GLY A 137 -10.63 0.70 20.96
N LEU A 138 -9.99 0.99 19.82
CA LEU A 138 -9.63 2.35 19.41
C LEU A 138 -10.62 2.92 18.40
N SER A 139 -10.93 4.20 18.54
CA SER A 139 -11.74 4.94 17.57
C SER A 139 -10.89 5.48 16.41
N ILE A 140 -11.54 5.92 15.33
CA ILE A 140 -10.85 6.64 14.25
C ILE A 140 -10.33 7.99 14.76
N GLU A 141 -11.06 8.60 15.69
CA GLU A 141 -10.72 9.87 16.34
C GLU A 141 -9.42 9.74 17.17
N ASP A 142 -9.23 8.64 17.89
CA ASP A 142 -7.98 8.35 18.63
C ASP A 142 -6.79 8.30 17.66
N LYS A 143 -6.94 7.56 16.56
CA LYS A 143 -5.89 7.39 15.55
C LYS A 143 -5.54 8.72 14.86
N GLN A 144 -6.55 9.51 14.53
CA GLN A 144 -6.35 10.84 13.94
C GLN A 144 -5.71 11.80 14.96
N GLY A 145 -6.17 11.79 16.21
CA GLY A 145 -5.65 12.63 17.29
C GLY A 145 -4.16 12.37 17.53
N LEU A 146 -3.79 11.10 17.67
CA LEU A 146 -2.40 10.68 17.88
C LEU A 146 -1.50 11.04 16.69
N THR A 147 -1.98 10.78 15.47
CA THR A 147 -1.23 11.13 14.25
C THR A 147 -1.00 12.63 14.14
N ARG A 148 -2.02 13.46 14.44
CA ARG A 148 -1.88 14.92 14.48
C ARG A 148 -0.88 15.37 15.54
N ALA A 149 -0.90 14.77 16.73
CA ALA A 149 0.01 15.12 17.82
C ALA A 149 1.46 14.83 17.44
N LEU A 150 1.74 13.64 16.87
CA LEU A 150 3.06 13.25 16.39
C LEU A 150 3.57 14.13 15.22
N LEU A 151 2.70 14.49 14.28
CA LEU A 151 3.07 15.42 13.20
C LEU A 151 3.42 16.81 13.75
N LYS A 152 2.65 17.31 14.72
CA LYS A 152 2.89 18.60 15.36
C LYS A 152 4.16 18.62 16.22
N SER A 153 4.60 17.49 16.76
CA SER A 153 5.85 17.41 17.53
C SER A 153 7.10 17.40 16.65
N GLY A 154 6.96 17.28 15.32
CA GLY A 154 8.09 17.16 14.40
C GLY A 154 8.73 15.77 14.41
N ALA A 155 8.02 14.74 14.86
CA ALA A 155 8.53 13.38 14.86
C ALA A 155 8.89 12.93 13.42
N PRO A 156 10.05 12.28 13.22
CA PRO A 156 10.41 11.69 11.93
C PRO A 156 9.35 10.70 11.44
N ILE A 157 9.19 10.58 10.13
CA ILE A 157 8.16 9.69 9.55
C ILE A 157 8.32 8.23 9.98
N GLY A 158 9.55 7.77 10.25
CA GLY A 158 9.83 6.44 10.81
C GLY A 158 9.13 6.24 12.15
N ASP A 159 9.33 7.17 13.09
CA ASP A 159 8.70 7.14 14.42
C ASP A 159 7.17 7.13 14.32
N ILE A 160 6.62 7.99 13.46
CA ILE A 160 5.18 8.08 13.23
C ILE A 160 4.67 6.74 12.70
N ASN A 161 5.38 6.13 11.76
CA ASN A 161 5.00 4.84 11.19
C ASN A 161 5.07 3.71 12.21
N THR A 162 6.10 3.64 13.05
CA THR A 162 6.19 2.67 14.15
C THR A 162 4.93 2.73 15.02
N VAL A 163 4.60 3.90 15.57
CA VAL A 163 3.38 4.04 16.41
C VAL A 163 2.11 3.67 15.63
N ARG A 164 2.01 4.08 14.36
CA ARG A 164 0.83 3.77 13.52
C ARG A 164 0.67 2.28 13.21
N LYS A 165 1.77 1.53 13.07
CA LYS A 165 1.73 0.08 12.85
C LYS A 165 1.19 -0.63 14.09
N HIS A 166 1.71 -0.33 15.28
CA HIS A 166 1.29 -0.95 16.55
C HIS A 166 -0.15 -0.59 17.00
N LEU A 167 -0.81 0.37 16.34
CA LEU A 167 -2.19 0.79 16.62
C LEU A 167 -3.12 0.57 15.41
N SER A 168 -2.86 -0.47 14.61
CA SER A 168 -3.65 -0.77 13.42
C SER A 168 -3.91 -2.25 13.24
N GLN A 169 -5.08 -2.61 12.73
CA GLN A 169 -5.38 -4.00 12.37
C GLN A 169 -4.87 -4.43 10.99
N ILE A 170 -4.41 -3.50 10.15
CA ILE A 170 -3.99 -3.79 8.76
C ILE A 170 -2.51 -3.49 8.46
N LYS A 171 -1.87 -2.64 9.26
CA LYS A 171 -0.48 -2.19 9.05
C LYS A 171 0.53 -3.10 9.74
N GLY A 172 1.80 -3.00 9.35
CA GLY A 172 2.91 -3.76 9.94
C GLY A 172 2.70 -5.27 9.76
N GLY A 173 2.55 -5.71 8.51
CA GLY A 173 2.43 -7.13 8.17
C GLY A 173 1.07 -7.77 8.48
N ARG A 174 0.16 -7.08 9.17
CA ARG A 174 -1.13 -7.68 9.57
C ARG A 174 -2.05 -8.03 8.40
N LEU A 175 -1.93 -7.38 7.24
CA LEU A 175 -2.65 -7.82 6.04
C LEU A 175 -2.08 -9.13 5.50
N ALA A 176 -0.75 -9.33 5.53
CA ALA A 176 -0.15 -10.61 5.17
C ALA A 176 -0.62 -11.73 6.11
N ALA A 177 -0.65 -11.47 7.42
CA ALA A 177 -1.19 -12.40 8.41
C ALA A 177 -2.68 -12.72 8.15
N ALA A 178 -3.49 -11.72 7.81
CA ALA A 178 -4.91 -11.91 7.50
C ALA A 178 -5.15 -12.71 6.21
N LEU A 179 -4.20 -12.69 5.26
CA LEU A 179 -4.28 -13.44 3.99
C LEU A 179 -3.87 -14.90 4.13
N ALA A 180 -3.17 -15.30 5.19
CA ALA A 180 -2.80 -16.69 5.39
C ALA A 180 -4.05 -17.59 5.50
N PRO A 181 -4.07 -18.77 4.85
CA PRO A 181 -2.94 -19.46 4.21
C PRO A 181 -2.79 -19.20 2.71
N ALA A 182 -3.46 -18.20 2.14
CA ALA A 182 -3.34 -17.88 0.71
C ALA A 182 -1.95 -17.30 0.39
N ARG A 183 -1.50 -17.52 -0.84
CA ARG A 183 -0.32 -16.82 -1.36
C ARG A 183 -0.67 -15.36 -1.63
N SER A 184 0.26 -14.46 -1.35
CA SER A 184 0.08 -13.04 -1.66
C SER A 184 1.29 -12.46 -2.40
N LEU A 185 1.01 -11.53 -3.32
CA LEU A 185 2.01 -10.74 -4.02
C LEU A 185 1.62 -9.27 -3.92
N SER A 186 2.47 -8.49 -3.25
CA SER A 186 2.33 -7.04 -3.17
C SER A 186 3.08 -6.37 -4.31
N LEU A 187 2.37 -5.59 -5.13
CA LEU A 187 2.94 -4.76 -6.19
C LEU A 187 2.81 -3.29 -5.78
N ILE A 188 3.95 -2.63 -5.64
CA ILE A 188 4.05 -1.35 -4.95
C ILE A 188 4.58 -0.27 -5.89
N ILE A 189 3.86 0.84 -6.01
CA ILE A 189 4.35 2.09 -6.60
C ILE A 189 4.82 2.98 -5.45
N SER A 190 6.13 3.22 -5.39
CA SER A 190 6.76 3.96 -4.29
C SER A 190 6.67 5.47 -4.50
N ASP A 191 6.27 6.19 -3.45
CA ASP A 191 6.42 7.64 -3.31
C ASP A 191 7.29 8.01 -2.08
N VAL A 192 8.01 7.04 -1.52
CA VAL A 192 8.82 7.18 -0.31
C VAL A 192 10.32 7.13 -0.65
N PRO A 193 11.14 8.06 -0.15
CA PRO A 193 12.60 7.98 -0.32
C PRO A 193 13.17 6.64 0.19
N GLY A 194 14.04 6.02 -0.61
CA GLY A 194 14.64 4.71 -0.29
C GLY A 194 13.77 3.51 -0.63
N ASP A 195 12.52 3.71 -1.06
CA ASP A 195 11.62 2.69 -1.59
C ASP A 195 11.36 1.48 -0.67
N ASP A 196 11.53 1.66 0.65
CA ASP A 196 11.31 0.62 1.65
C ASP A 196 9.81 0.24 1.73
N PRO A 197 9.43 -1.01 1.36
CA PRO A 197 8.05 -1.48 1.43
C PRO A 197 7.40 -1.36 2.82
N SER A 198 8.19 -1.44 3.89
CA SER A 198 7.68 -1.35 5.27
C SER A 198 7.20 0.06 5.65
N PHE A 199 7.64 1.08 4.89
CA PHE A 199 7.22 2.47 5.07
C PHE A 199 6.02 2.82 4.18
N ILE A 200 5.95 2.25 2.98
CA ILE A 200 4.89 2.53 2.01
C ILE A 200 3.56 1.98 2.53
N ALA A 201 2.56 2.85 2.66
CA ALA A 201 1.29 2.56 3.33
C ALA A 201 1.44 1.96 4.76
N SER A 202 2.59 2.17 5.42
CA SER A 202 2.97 1.54 6.68
C SER A 202 3.06 0.00 6.60
N GLY A 203 3.50 -0.53 5.46
CA GLY A 203 3.89 -1.92 5.28
C GLY A 203 2.80 -2.93 5.65
N PRO A 204 1.60 -2.89 5.04
CA PRO A 204 0.51 -3.80 5.41
C PRO A 204 0.87 -5.29 5.24
N THR A 205 1.77 -5.60 4.30
CA THR A 205 2.24 -6.95 3.97
C THR A 205 3.74 -7.16 4.21
N ALA A 206 4.44 -6.15 4.72
CA ALA A 206 5.86 -6.22 5.03
C ALA A 206 6.08 -6.54 6.51
N PRO A 207 7.13 -7.29 6.88
CA PRO A 207 7.48 -7.50 8.28
C PRO A 207 7.79 -6.17 8.96
N ASP A 208 7.42 -6.07 10.24
CA ASP A 208 7.75 -4.94 11.08
C ASP A 208 8.81 -5.34 12.09
N HIS A 209 9.92 -4.59 12.12
CA HIS A 209 11.06 -4.86 13.00
C HIS A 209 11.00 -4.07 14.31
N THR A 210 9.96 -3.27 14.51
CA THR A 210 9.71 -2.54 15.75
C THR A 210 8.76 -3.30 16.66
N THR A 211 8.74 -2.91 17.92
CA THR A 211 7.93 -3.51 18.98
C THR A 211 6.92 -2.51 19.54
N ALA A 212 5.93 -3.02 20.28
CA ALA A 212 5.01 -2.14 21.00
C ALA A 212 5.73 -1.29 22.07
N GLU A 213 6.86 -1.80 22.61
CA GLU A 213 7.75 -1.05 23.48
C GLU A 213 8.40 0.14 22.77
N ASP A 214 8.87 -0.04 21.53
CA ASP A 214 9.40 1.07 20.71
C ASP A 214 8.33 2.15 20.49
N ALA A 215 7.08 1.74 20.21
CA ALA A 215 5.97 2.68 20.06
C ALA A 215 5.72 3.48 21.35
N LEU A 216 5.74 2.84 22.52
CA LEU A 216 5.64 3.52 23.82
C LEU A 216 6.82 4.48 24.06
N ALA A 217 8.05 4.04 23.76
CA ALA A 217 9.24 4.86 23.90
C ALA A 217 9.21 6.10 23.00
N ILE A 218 8.70 5.96 21.77
CA ILE A 218 8.50 7.08 20.83
C ILE A 218 7.47 8.08 21.39
N LEU A 219 6.33 7.60 21.88
CA LEU A 219 5.31 8.48 22.47
C LEU A 219 5.86 9.27 23.66
N ALA A 220 6.65 8.61 24.53
CA ALA A 220 7.34 9.28 25.63
C ALA A 220 8.40 10.28 25.15
N ARG A 221 9.25 9.90 24.19
CA ARG A 221 10.31 10.75 23.61
C ARG A 221 9.76 12.05 23.05
N TRP A 222 8.62 11.98 22.36
CA TRP A 222 7.95 13.14 21.76
C TRP A 222 6.93 13.81 22.69
N ARG A 223 6.85 13.38 23.95
CA ARG A 223 5.93 13.92 24.97
C ARG A 223 4.47 13.94 24.48
N ILE A 224 4.06 12.90 23.77
CA ILE A 224 2.70 12.72 23.29
C ILE A 224 1.91 12.01 24.37
N ALA A 225 0.92 12.71 24.95
CA ALA A 225 -0.02 12.09 25.88
C ALA A 225 -0.91 11.09 25.14
N ALA A 226 -0.70 9.80 25.41
CA ALA A 226 -1.51 8.73 24.84
C ALA A 226 -2.80 8.57 25.66
N PRO A 227 -3.99 8.52 25.02
CA PRO A 227 -5.22 8.14 25.70
C PRO A 227 -5.09 6.74 26.33
N GLU A 228 -5.82 6.50 27.42
CA GLU A 228 -5.81 5.22 28.13
C GLU A 228 -6.06 3.99 27.22
N PRO A 229 -6.99 4.04 26.24
CA PRO A 229 -7.15 2.93 25.29
C PRO A 229 -5.89 2.64 24.46
N VAL A 230 -5.15 3.68 24.06
CA VAL A 230 -3.91 3.55 23.27
C VAL A 230 -2.82 2.88 24.12
N GLU A 231 -2.62 3.35 25.36
CA GLU A 231 -1.64 2.73 26.26
C GLU A 231 -1.99 1.27 26.56
N ARG A 232 -3.28 0.99 26.81
CA ARG A 232 -3.77 -0.36 27.06
C ARG A 232 -3.48 -1.29 25.87
N THR A 233 -3.75 -0.83 24.64
CA THR A 233 -3.43 -1.60 23.42
C THR A 233 -1.93 -1.88 23.32
N LEU A 234 -1.07 -0.86 23.46
CA LEU A 234 0.39 -1.01 23.32
C LEU A 234 1.01 -1.90 24.40
N ARG A 235 0.43 -1.94 25.61
CA ARG A 235 0.89 -2.81 26.69
C ARG A 235 0.34 -4.25 26.60
N SER A 236 -0.50 -4.53 25.62
CA SER A 236 -1.10 -5.85 25.39
C SER A 236 -0.47 -6.54 24.18
N LYS A 237 -0.73 -7.84 24.04
CA LYS A 237 -0.35 -8.59 22.82
C LYS A 237 -0.96 -8.01 21.54
N ALA A 238 -2.09 -7.31 21.62
CA ALA A 238 -2.72 -6.69 20.46
C ALA A 238 -1.90 -5.52 19.89
N GLY A 239 -1.02 -4.93 20.69
CA GLY A 239 -0.07 -3.91 20.26
C GLY A 239 1.04 -4.46 19.37
N GLU A 240 1.39 -5.74 19.51
CA GLU A 240 2.46 -6.35 18.70
C GLU A 240 2.03 -6.64 17.26
N THR A 241 2.98 -6.49 16.36
CA THR A 241 2.90 -6.90 14.95
C THR A 241 3.35 -8.35 14.79
N PRO A 242 2.95 -9.04 13.69
CA PRO A 242 3.57 -10.32 13.34
C PRO A 242 5.10 -10.19 13.36
N ALA A 243 5.77 -11.11 14.04
CA ALA A 243 7.22 -11.12 14.15
C ALA A 243 7.85 -11.27 12.75
N PRO A 244 9.03 -10.70 12.46
CA PRO A 244 9.65 -10.80 11.13
C PRO A 244 9.83 -12.22 10.59
N ASP A 245 9.87 -13.23 11.46
CA ASP A 245 9.98 -14.66 11.14
C ASP A 245 8.63 -15.40 11.16
N ASP A 246 7.51 -14.69 11.29
CA ASP A 246 6.17 -15.27 11.29
C ASP A 246 5.89 -16.02 9.96
N PRO A 247 5.31 -17.24 10.01
CA PRO A 247 5.02 -18.04 8.82
C PRO A 247 4.17 -17.33 7.76
N CYS A 248 3.38 -16.31 8.11
CA CYS A 248 2.60 -15.56 7.13
C CYS A 248 3.48 -14.89 6.06
N PHE A 249 4.74 -14.56 6.36
CA PHE A 249 5.66 -13.94 5.42
C PHE A 249 6.28 -14.93 4.43
N VAL A 250 6.24 -16.24 4.71
CA VAL A 250 6.72 -17.28 3.77
C VAL A 250 5.89 -17.29 2.49
N LEU A 251 4.59 -16.99 2.61
CA LEU A 251 3.63 -16.98 1.50
C LEU A 251 3.40 -15.57 0.93
N ALA A 252 4.09 -14.55 1.46
CA ALA A 252 3.96 -13.16 1.04
C ALA A 252 5.20 -12.70 0.28
N ALA A 253 5.01 -12.39 -1.01
CA ALA A 253 6.04 -11.75 -1.83
C ALA A 253 5.76 -10.24 -1.95
N LEU A 254 6.82 -9.44 -2.02
CA LEU A 254 6.72 -7.99 -2.21
C LEU A 254 7.62 -7.55 -3.36
N ARG A 255 7.11 -6.64 -4.22
CA ARG A 255 7.85 -6.05 -5.33
C ARG A 255 7.51 -4.58 -5.47
N VAL A 256 8.53 -3.73 -5.44
CA VAL A 256 8.41 -2.34 -5.87
C VAL A 256 8.51 -2.33 -7.40
N VAL A 257 7.43 -1.96 -8.07
CA VAL A 257 7.30 -2.04 -9.54
C VAL A 257 7.51 -0.70 -10.23
N ALA A 258 7.44 0.40 -9.48
CA ALA A 258 7.79 1.73 -9.96
C ALA A 258 8.35 2.57 -8.83
N ARG A 259 9.47 3.23 -9.11
CA ARG A 259 10.16 4.18 -8.23
C ARG A 259 10.37 5.51 -8.95
N PRO A 260 10.49 6.64 -8.23
CA PRO A 260 10.86 7.92 -8.84
C PRO A 260 12.15 7.84 -9.68
N ALA A 261 13.12 7.03 -9.23
CA ALA A 261 14.37 6.79 -9.96
C ALA A 261 14.15 6.14 -11.34
N ASP A 262 13.15 5.27 -11.50
CA ASP A 262 12.84 4.62 -12.77
C ASP A 262 12.28 5.63 -13.78
N SER A 263 11.44 6.57 -13.32
CA SER A 263 10.94 7.68 -14.13
C SER A 263 12.06 8.63 -14.57
N LEU A 264 12.99 8.95 -13.67
CA LEU A 264 14.15 9.79 -14.01
C LEU A 264 15.08 9.10 -15.01
N ALA A 265 15.29 7.79 -14.86
CA ALA A 265 16.07 7.00 -15.81
C ALA A 265 15.44 7.02 -17.22
N ALA A 266 14.11 6.86 -17.32
CA ALA A 266 13.39 6.94 -18.59
C ALA A 266 13.54 8.30 -19.28
N ALA A 267 13.47 9.41 -18.53
CA ALA A 267 13.75 10.73 -19.07
C ALA A 267 15.21 10.89 -19.53
N ALA A 268 16.16 10.35 -18.76
CA ALA A 268 17.58 10.41 -19.10
C ALA A 268 17.88 9.64 -20.40
N ASP A 269 17.21 8.52 -20.65
CA ASP A 269 17.40 7.74 -21.87
C ASP A 269 16.93 8.51 -23.12
N ILE A 270 15.84 9.27 -23.02
CA ILE A 270 15.38 10.17 -24.10
C ILE A 270 16.42 11.28 -24.36
N ALA A 271 17.00 11.87 -23.31
CA ALA A 271 18.05 12.88 -23.47
C ALA A 271 19.32 12.31 -24.13
N ARG A 272 19.74 11.11 -23.72
CA ARG A 272 20.90 10.40 -24.29
C ARG A 272 20.69 10.05 -25.75
N ALA A 273 19.49 9.56 -26.10
CA ALA A 273 19.13 9.28 -27.49
C ALA A 273 19.15 10.53 -28.38
N ALA A 274 18.92 11.71 -27.80
CA ALA A 274 19.04 13.01 -28.48
C ALA A 274 20.48 13.58 -28.50
N GLY A 275 21.47 12.85 -27.98
CA GLY A 275 22.89 13.23 -28.00
C GLY A 275 23.38 14.04 -26.81
N PHE A 276 22.61 14.14 -25.72
CA PHE A 276 23.04 14.81 -24.49
C PHE A 276 23.71 13.84 -23.51
N ASP A 277 24.71 14.32 -22.77
CA ASP A 277 25.19 13.66 -21.54
C ASP A 277 24.16 13.91 -20.42
N ALA A 278 23.53 12.83 -19.92
CA ALA A 278 22.51 12.90 -18.87
C ALA A 278 22.93 12.07 -17.66
N ARG A 279 22.95 12.73 -16.48
CA ARG A 279 23.32 12.15 -15.19
C ARG A 279 22.18 12.28 -14.19
N LEU A 280 21.93 11.21 -13.45
CA LEU A 280 21.02 11.22 -12.30
C LEU A 280 21.82 11.67 -11.07
N LEU A 281 21.30 12.66 -10.35
CA LEU A 281 21.92 13.24 -9.16
C LEU A 281 21.24 12.74 -7.88
#